data_AF-L8LSX5-F1
#
_entry.id   AF-L8LSX5-F1
#
_cell.length_a   1.000
_cell.length_b   1.000
_cell.length_c   1.000
_cell.angle_alpha   90.00
_cell.angle_beta   90.00
_cell.angle_gamma   90.00
#
_symmetry.space_group_name_H-M   'P 1'
#
loop_
_entity.id
_entity.type
_entity.pdbx_description
1 polymer ?
#
loop_
_entity_poly.entity_id
_entity_poly.type
_entity_poly.pdbx_seq_one_letter_code
_entity_poly.pdbx_strand_id
1 'polypeptide(L)'
;MFKFHLTSRILLSSLLGVTLLPLSANANDTFETRTILPLGTTEVSGTISPQTYVTNAPVMFTISNLEPSETFLAWTDNSFSNIDTVLGNFDESFNLIDSEDDGSPAGNGLGSALVGEVNRDGTIHLGVTGYSDLDFSGNTPERGEFELFVKLGTDHFTEIEDDNHDDHDHHDEVEHDEDEDSLDRYRDEHGHYDHIEEETVDLSDFDHSFTGEIVPEPSIPGNVDFYNFNNLTPGEIVTAEINQGNIDSVLGLFDDEGNLVMVDDDNGVESLSRLSEIVVPASGELNLAVTGYPDFEFIGRQLEEGEYVLSLHNAPEPMTILGTAVVLGCLPGIRKAYKRN
;
A
#
# COMPACT_ATOMS: atom_id res chain seq x y z
N MET A 1 -30.90 -39.79 -3.25
CA MET A 1 -30.91 -38.35 -2.92
C MET A 1 -29.52 -38.05 -2.35
N PHE A 2 -28.59 -37.68 -3.24
CA PHE A 2 -27.19 -37.46 -2.91
C PHE A 2 -27.04 -36.08 -2.26
N LYS A 3 -26.38 -36.03 -1.11
CA LYS A 3 -26.04 -34.81 -0.38
C LYS A 3 -24.55 -34.56 -0.65
N PHE A 4 -24.22 -33.61 -1.51
CA PHE A 4 -22.83 -33.16 -1.68
C PHE A 4 -22.45 -32.27 -0.48
N HIS A 5 -21.31 -32.56 0.14
CA HIS A 5 -20.58 -31.61 0.98
C HIS A 5 -19.71 -30.78 0.04
N LEU A 6 -19.88 -29.46 0.03
CA LEU A 6 -18.85 -28.56 -0.45
C LEU A 6 -17.85 -28.37 0.69
N THR A 7 -16.65 -28.89 0.52
CA THR A 7 -15.47 -28.53 1.30
C THR A 7 -15.02 -27.13 0.88
N SER A 8 -14.95 -26.20 1.83
CA SER A 8 -14.36 -24.88 1.67
C SER A 8 -12.88 -25.04 1.29
N ARG A 9 -12.49 -24.47 0.15
CA ARG A 9 -11.09 -24.34 -0.29
C ARG A 9 -10.55 -23.04 0.29
N ILE A 10 -9.56 -23.16 1.17
CA ILE A 10 -8.63 -22.08 1.50
C ILE A 10 -7.68 -21.97 0.30
N LEU A 11 -7.70 -20.84 -0.41
CA LEU A 11 -6.70 -20.51 -1.41
C LEU A 11 -5.48 -19.96 -0.66
N LEU A 12 -4.39 -20.73 -0.66
CA LEU A 12 -3.04 -20.20 -0.53
C LEU A 12 -2.72 -19.54 -1.88
N SER A 13 -2.67 -18.22 -1.95
CA SER A 13 -1.88 -17.52 -2.95
C SER A 13 -0.50 -17.25 -2.35
N SER A 14 0.52 -17.82 -2.98
CA SER A 14 1.92 -17.52 -2.72
C SER A 14 2.52 -16.92 -3.98
N LEU A 15 3.41 -15.94 -3.79
CA LEU A 15 4.45 -15.50 -4.72
C LEU A 15 4.08 -14.37 -5.71
N LEU A 16 3.82 -13.18 -5.19
CA LEU A 16 4.41 -11.89 -5.58
C LEU A 16 3.89 -10.86 -4.57
N GLY A 17 4.80 -10.13 -3.93
CA GLY A 17 4.52 -9.32 -2.75
C GLY A 17 3.74 -8.07 -3.11
N VAL A 18 2.44 -8.12 -2.86
CA VAL A 18 1.64 -6.92 -2.79
C VAL A 18 0.65 -7.03 -1.64
N THR A 19 0.58 -5.96 -0.85
CA THR A 19 -0.16 -5.90 0.41
C THR A 19 -1.25 -4.86 0.29
N LEU A 20 -2.49 -5.34 0.38
CA LEU A 20 -3.73 -4.59 0.27
C LEU A 20 -4.00 -3.81 1.57
N LEU A 21 -4.06 -2.48 1.49
CA LEU A 21 -4.48 -1.60 2.60
C LEU A 21 -6.00 -1.36 2.54
N PRO A 22 -6.80 -1.70 3.55
CA PRO A 22 -8.21 -1.30 3.59
C PRO A 22 -8.33 0.20 3.95
N LEU A 23 -8.84 1.00 3.01
CA LEU A 23 -9.14 2.42 3.21
C LEU A 23 -10.49 2.63 3.91
N SER A 24 -10.52 3.48 4.95
CA SER A 24 -11.76 3.83 5.66
C SER A 24 -12.61 4.83 4.86
N ALA A 25 -13.92 4.61 4.87
CA ALA A 25 -14.88 5.16 3.90
C ALA A 25 -15.44 6.56 4.21
N ASN A 26 -14.57 7.51 4.61
CA ASN A 26 -14.93 8.93 4.72
C ASN A 26 -13.71 9.86 4.55
N ALA A 27 -12.50 9.35 4.75
CA ALA A 27 -11.30 10.15 4.66
C ALA A 27 -10.81 10.27 3.22
N ASN A 28 -11.48 9.75 2.19
CA ASN A 28 -10.97 9.77 0.82
C ASN A 28 -11.99 10.26 -0.24
N ASP A 29 -12.96 11.04 0.21
CA ASP A 29 -14.13 11.43 -0.58
C ASP A 29 -13.89 12.72 -1.38
N THR A 30 -12.72 13.35 -1.20
CA THR A 30 -12.34 14.61 -1.85
C THR A 30 -10.84 14.62 -2.14
N PHE A 31 -10.41 15.47 -3.08
CA PHE A 31 -8.99 15.68 -3.36
C PHE A 31 -8.19 16.22 -2.16
N GLU A 32 -8.85 16.86 -1.19
CA GLU A 32 -8.21 17.37 0.03
C GLU A 32 -7.88 16.27 1.04
N THR A 33 -8.55 15.12 0.95
CA THR A 33 -8.44 14.04 1.94
C THR A 33 -7.74 12.80 1.38
N ARG A 34 -7.27 12.85 0.12
CA ARG A 34 -6.80 11.66 -0.61
C ARG A 34 -5.65 10.87 0.01
N THR A 35 -5.65 9.57 -0.26
CA THR A 35 -4.55 8.65 0.11
C THR A 35 -3.32 8.89 -0.74
N ILE A 36 -2.19 9.19 -0.09
CA ILE A 36 -0.87 9.28 -0.73
C ILE A 36 -0.20 7.91 -0.62
N LEU A 37 0.12 7.33 -1.77
CA LEU A 37 0.73 6.00 -1.86
C LEU A 37 2.26 6.12 -1.91
N PRO A 38 3.00 5.28 -1.17
CA PRO A 38 4.46 5.25 -1.24
C PRO A 38 5.01 4.98 -2.65
N LEU A 39 6.23 5.44 -2.91
CA LEU A 39 6.96 5.10 -4.14
C LEU A 39 7.13 3.58 -4.26
N GLY A 40 6.84 3.02 -5.43
CA GLY A 40 6.90 1.57 -5.67
C GLY A 40 5.65 0.79 -5.26
N THR A 41 4.58 1.46 -4.83
CA THR A 41 3.28 0.81 -4.60
C THR A 41 2.73 0.27 -5.92
N THR A 42 2.53 -1.04 -6.02
CA THR A 42 1.95 -1.68 -7.20
C THR A 42 0.48 -2.09 -7.03
N GLU A 43 -0.08 -2.00 -5.81
CA GLU A 43 -1.46 -2.39 -5.48
C GLU A 43 -1.96 -1.72 -4.21
N VAL A 44 -3.26 -1.46 -4.19
CA VAL A 44 -4.00 -0.81 -3.11
C VAL A 44 -5.41 -1.37 -3.05
N SER A 45 -5.95 -1.67 -1.86
CA SER A 45 -7.37 -2.03 -1.71
C SER A 45 -8.24 -0.80 -1.46
N GLY A 46 -9.51 -0.88 -1.88
CA GLY A 46 -10.52 0.13 -1.57
C GLY A 46 -11.90 -0.49 -1.31
N THR A 47 -12.79 0.28 -0.68
CA THR A 47 -14.21 -0.08 -0.60
C THR A 47 -15.06 1.11 -1.01
N ILE A 48 -16.06 0.87 -1.87
CA ILE A 48 -17.15 1.82 -2.13
C ILE A 48 -18.24 1.53 -1.09
N SER A 49 -18.14 2.17 0.07
CA SER A 49 -19.03 1.89 1.21
C SER A 49 -20.32 2.72 1.18
N PRO A 50 -21.46 2.18 1.67
CA PRO A 50 -22.66 2.96 1.87
C PRO A 50 -22.53 3.92 3.06
N GLN A 51 -22.18 5.18 2.82
CA GLN A 51 -22.47 6.23 3.80
C GLN A 51 -23.98 6.43 3.91
N THR A 52 -24.49 6.46 5.15
CA THR A 52 -25.92 6.68 5.43
C THR A 52 -26.31 8.16 5.20
N TYR A 53 -25.37 8.98 4.75
CA TYR A 53 -25.55 10.41 4.47
C TYR A 53 -24.97 10.81 3.10
N VAL A 54 -25.86 10.81 2.11
CA VAL A 54 -25.96 11.72 0.95
C VAL A 54 -24.90 11.85 -0.15
N THR A 55 -23.72 11.24 -0.11
CA THR A 55 -22.85 11.18 -1.32
C THR A 55 -22.09 9.87 -1.38
N ASN A 56 -22.34 9.06 -2.41
CA ASN A 56 -21.50 7.91 -2.73
C ASN A 56 -20.25 8.44 -3.44
N ALA A 57 -19.40 9.15 -2.70
CA ALA A 57 -18.28 9.88 -3.26
C ALA A 57 -17.29 8.92 -3.94
N PRO A 58 -16.65 9.36 -5.04
CA PRO A 58 -15.55 8.61 -5.63
C PRO A 58 -14.40 8.47 -4.63
N VAL A 59 -13.69 7.35 -4.69
CA VAL A 59 -12.47 7.10 -3.90
C VAL A 59 -11.27 7.62 -4.70
N MET A 60 -10.52 8.57 -4.15
CA MET A 60 -9.42 9.24 -4.86
C MET A 60 -8.03 8.76 -4.44
N PHE A 61 -7.13 8.50 -5.37
CA PHE A 61 -5.78 8.02 -5.08
C PHE A 61 -4.73 8.98 -5.62
N THR A 62 -3.60 9.12 -4.93
CA THR A 62 -2.43 9.84 -5.44
C THR A 62 -1.15 9.06 -5.23
N ILE A 63 -0.45 8.84 -6.33
CA ILE A 63 0.91 8.31 -6.34
C ILE A 63 1.83 9.48 -6.67
N SER A 64 2.95 9.61 -5.98
CA SER A 64 3.86 10.76 -6.12
C SER A 64 5.31 10.30 -6.24
N ASN A 65 6.20 11.23 -6.58
CA ASN A 65 7.63 10.98 -6.79
C ASN A 65 7.92 10.04 -7.96
N LEU A 66 7.12 10.14 -9.03
CA LEU A 66 7.27 9.36 -10.26
C LEU A 66 7.98 10.17 -11.35
N GLU A 67 8.53 9.48 -12.35
CA GLU A 67 9.16 10.13 -13.49
C GLU A 67 8.09 10.77 -14.41
N PRO A 68 8.11 12.09 -14.65
CA PRO A 68 7.09 12.75 -15.46
C PRO A 68 7.00 12.16 -16.87
N SER A 69 5.78 11.94 -17.36
CA SER A 69 5.47 11.28 -18.65
C SER A 69 5.84 9.79 -18.73
N GLU A 70 6.21 9.13 -17.62
CA GLU A 70 6.27 7.68 -17.56
C GLU A 70 4.86 7.10 -17.80
N THR A 71 4.75 6.06 -18.61
CA THR A 71 3.45 5.41 -18.88
C THR A 71 3.04 4.54 -17.69
N PHE A 72 1.74 4.42 -17.47
CA PHE A 72 1.21 3.50 -16.47
C PHE A 72 -0.06 2.80 -16.98
N LEU A 73 -0.32 1.64 -16.38
CA LEU A 73 -1.55 0.87 -16.51
C LEU A 73 -2.20 0.75 -15.14
N ALA A 74 -3.51 1.00 -15.07
CA ALA A 74 -4.30 0.84 -13.85
C ALA A 74 -5.55 0.00 -14.12
N TRP A 75 -5.93 -0.87 -13.18
CA TRP A 75 -7.15 -1.67 -13.29
C TRP A 75 -7.73 -2.01 -11.92
N THR A 76 -9.01 -2.41 -11.91
CA THR A 76 -9.72 -2.80 -10.68
C THR A 76 -10.05 -4.29 -10.67
N ASP A 77 -9.94 -4.96 -9.51
CA ASP A 77 -10.54 -6.28 -9.26
C ASP A 77 -11.76 -6.13 -8.35
N ASN A 78 -12.92 -6.49 -8.89
CA ASN A 78 -14.23 -6.41 -8.23
C ASN A 78 -14.85 -7.79 -7.96
N SER A 79 -14.06 -8.87 -8.06
CA SER A 79 -14.53 -10.25 -7.98
C SER A 79 -15.21 -10.60 -6.65
N PHE A 80 -14.92 -9.85 -5.59
CA PHE A 80 -15.49 -10.03 -4.25
C PHE A 80 -16.91 -9.45 -4.10
N SER A 81 -17.27 -8.43 -4.88
CA SER A 81 -18.48 -7.63 -4.63
C SER A 81 -19.48 -7.64 -5.78
N ASN A 82 -19.05 -8.01 -6.99
CA ASN A 82 -19.81 -7.91 -8.23
C ASN A 82 -20.30 -6.49 -8.59
N ILE A 83 -19.61 -5.45 -8.12
CA ILE A 83 -19.93 -4.08 -8.49
C ILE A 83 -19.44 -3.76 -9.90
N ASP A 84 -20.15 -2.88 -10.58
CA ASP A 84 -19.71 -2.29 -11.83
C ASP A 84 -18.90 -1.01 -11.51
N THR A 85 -17.60 -1.01 -11.77
CA THR A 85 -16.71 0.11 -11.42
C THR A 85 -16.59 1.13 -12.54
N VAL A 86 -16.11 2.33 -12.23
CA VAL A 86 -15.58 3.28 -13.20
C VAL A 86 -14.24 3.78 -12.68
N LEU A 87 -13.20 3.71 -13.50
CA LEU A 87 -11.85 4.18 -13.19
C LEU A 87 -11.55 5.46 -13.98
N GLY A 88 -11.03 6.49 -13.32
CA GLY A 88 -10.73 7.80 -13.92
C GLY A 88 -9.30 8.24 -13.66
N ASN A 89 -8.71 8.96 -14.63
CA ASN A 89 -7.37 9.56 -14.57
C ASN A 89 -7.46 11.10 -14.59
N PHE A 90 -6.69 11.80 -13.76
CA PHE A 90 -6.81 13.26 -13.55
C PHE A 90 -5.46 13.99 -13.69
N ASP A 91 -5.50 15.23 -14.19
CA ASP A 91 -4.33 16.10 -14.35
C ASP A 91 -3.87 16.73 -13.01
N GLU A 92 -2.74 17.44 -13.01
CA GLU A 92 -2.19 18.13 -11.82
C GLU A 92 -3.12 19.19 -11.20
N SER A 93 -4.17 19.60 -11.92
CA SER A 93 -5.21 20.53 -11.46
C SER A 93 -6.53 19.81 -11.12
N PHE A 94 -6.51 18.47 -11.08
CA PHE A 94 -7.64 17.59 -10.81
C PHE A 94 -8.77 17.67 -11.84
N ASN A 95 -8.45 18.02 -13.09
CA ASN A 95 -9.41 17.85 -14.18
C ASN A 95 -9.35 16.41 -14.69
N LEU A 96 -10.52 15.80 -14.92
CA LEU A 96 -10.62 14.48 -15.53
C LEU A 96 -10.02 14.50 -16.95
N ILE A 97 -9.03 13.64 -17.19
CA ILE A 97 -8.37 13.43 -18.48
C ILE A 97 -9.06 12.30 -19.24
N ASP A 98 -9.27 11.17 -18.57
CA ASP A 98 -9.79 9.94 -19.17
C ASP A 98 -10.56 9.10 -18.14
N SER A 99 -11.44 8.21 -18.62
CA SER A 99 -12.21 7.29 -17.79
C SER A 99 -12.67 6.06 -18.57
N GLU A 100 -12.72 4.90 -17.91
CA GLU A 100 -13.22 3.65 -18.48
C GLU A 100 -14.13 2.95 -17.46
N ASP A 101 -15.22 2.32 -17.91
CA ASP A 101 -16.16 1.57 -17.07
C ASP A 101 -15.97 0.05 -17.13
N ASP A 102 -15.29 -0.51 -18.13
CA ASP A 102 -15.01 -1.95 -18.23
C ASP A 102 -13.54 -2.26 -18.59
N GLY A 103 -13.26 -3.51 -18.97
CA GLY A 103 -11.98 -3.88 -19.59
C GLY A 103 -10.87 -4.30 -18.63
N SER A 104 -11.14 -4.37 -17.32
CA SER A 104 -10.19 -4.95 -16.38
C SER A 104 -9.85 -6.39 -16.76
N PRO A 105 -8.56 -6.76 -16.76
CA PRO A 105 -8.17 -8.15 -16.98
C PRO A 105 -8.35 -9.01 -15.72
N ALA A 106 -8.75 -8.40 -14.60
CA ALA A 106 -9.12 -9.04 -13.35
C ALA A 106 -10.61 -8.81 -13.06
N GLY A 107 -11.15 -9.52 -12.07
CA GLY A 107 -12.54 -9.35 -11.65
C GLY A 107 -13.54 -10.24 -12.38
N ASN A 108 -14.79 -9.77 -12.46
CA ASN A 108 -15.93 -10.53 -12.96
C ASN A 108 -16.46 -10.06 -14.33
N GLY A 109 -15.68 -9.26 -15.04
CA GLY A 109 -16.07 -8.63 -16.31
C GLY A 109 -16.81 -7.30 -16.18
N LEU A 110 -16.93 -6.76 -14.96
CA LEU A 110 -17.46 -5.41 -14.66
C LEU A 110 -16.41 -4.50 -13.99
N GLY A 111 -15.14 -4.95 -14.04
CA GLY A 111 -14.01 -4.19 -13.51
C GLY A 111 -13.47 -3.28 -14.60
N SER A 112 -12.99 -2.10 -14.22
CA SER A 112 -12.49 -1.10 -15.15
C SER A 112 -10.96 -1.10 -15.27
N ALA A 113 -10.45 -0.67 -16.42
CA ALA A 113 -9.03 -0.57 -16.73
C ALA A 113 -8.70 0.65 -17.60
N LEU A 114 -7.57 1.31 -17.34
CA LEU A 114 -7.09 2.39 -18.21
C LEU A 114 -5.56 2.44 -18.32
N VAL A 115 -5.09 3.12 -19.35
CA VAL A 115 -3.68 3.47 -19.57
C VAL A 115 -3.54 4.99 -19.43
N GLY A 116 -2.45 5.46 -18.84
CA GLY A 116 -2.16 6.89 -18.71
C GLY A 116 -0.67 7.22 -18.70
N GLU A 117 -0.36 8.49 -18.49
CA GLU A 117 0.99 9.02 -18.31
C GLU A 117 1.07 9.78 -16.99
N VAL A 118 2.21 9.69 -16.29
CA VAL A 118 2.51 10.46 -15.08
C VAL A 118 2.46 11.96 -15.39
N ASN A 119 1.77 12.73 -14.52
CA ASN A 119 1.63 14.18 -14.65
C ASN A 119 2.98 14.89 -14.64
N ARG A 120 3.01 16.15 -15.09
CA ARG A 120 4.25 16.94 -15.18
C ARG A 120 4.91 17.21 -13.83
N ASP A 121 4.16 17.11 -12.75
CA ASP A 121 4.64 17.28 -11.38
C ASP A 121 5.12 15.97 -10.73
N GLY A 122 5.18 14.87 -11.48
CA GLY A 122 5.62 13.57 -10.99
C GLY A 122 4.55 12.84 -10.18
N THR A 123 3.26 13.13 -10.42
CA THR A 123 2.14 12.48 -9.75
C THR A 123 1.25 11.69 -10.71
N ILE A 124 0.52 10.71 -10.17
CA ILE A 124 -0.67 10.12 -10.79
C ILE A 124 -1.85 10.42 -9.88
N HIS A 125 -2.97 10.84 -10.46
CA HIS A 125 -4.24 11.01 -9.75
C HIS A 125 -5.29 10.07 -10.35
N LEU A 126 -5.79 9.12 -9.55
CA LEU A 126 -6.83 8.18 -9.96
C LEU A 126 -8.10 8.39 -9.13
N GLY A 127 -9.24 8.07 -9.71
CA GLY A 127 -10.51 7.99 -9.02
C GLY A 127 -11.21 6.67 -9.33
N VAL A 128 -11.83 6.04 -8.33
CA VAL A 128 -12.71 4.88 -8.52
C VAL A 128 -14.10 5.23 -8.01
N THR A 129 -15.11 5.05 -8.86
CA THR A 129 -16.52 5.15 -8.49
C THR A 129 -17.26 3.94 -9.05
N GLY A 130 -18.58 3.91 -8.90
CA GLY A 130 -19.42 2.88 -9.47
C GLY A 130 -20.16 3.35 -10.72
N TYR A 131 -20.50 2.46 -11.63
CA TYR A 131 -21.35 2.80 -12.78
C TYR A 131 -22.70 3.38 -12.31
N SER A 132 -23.22 4.50 -12.82
CA SER A 132 -22.85 5.24 -14.04
C SER A 132 -22.23 6.62 -13.77
N ASP A 133 -21.44 6.77 -12.68
CA ASP A 133 -20.91 8.05 -12.21
C ASP A 133 -19.68 8.52 -13.01
N LEU A 134 -19.81 8.67 -14.33
CA LEU A 134 -18.70 9.00 -15.23
C LEU A 134 -18.07 10.39 -15.02
N ASP A 135 -18.75 11.27 -14.28
CA ASP A 135 -18.24 12.60 -13.92
C ASP A 135 -17.65 12.66 -12.50
N PHE A 136 -17.59 11.52 -11.81
CA PHE A 136 -17.07 11.41 -10.44
C PHE A 136 -17.74 12.40 -9.49
N SER A 137 -19.04 12.66 -9.69
CA SER A 137 -19.83 13.55 -8.84
C SER A 137 -20.34 12.85 -7.57
N GLY A 138 -20.12 11.54 -7.48
CA GLY A 138 -20.54 10.69 -6.38
C GLY A 138 -22.00 10.21 -6.50
N ASN A 139 -22.54 10.22 -7.72
CA ASN A 139 -23.93 9.86 -8.00
C ASN A 139 -24.04 8.47 -8.65
N THR A 140 -23.59 7.45 -7.93
CA THR A 140 -23.67 6.04 -8.37
C THR A 140 -24.61 5.19 -7.49
N PRO A 141 -25.38 4.23 -8.05
CA PRO A 141 -26.10 3.23 -7.26
C PRO A 141 -25.23 2.06 -6.77
N GLU A 142 -24.07 1.82 -7.39
CA GLU A 142 -23.20 0.65 -7.16
C GLU A 142 -22.46 0.72 -5.82
N ARG A 143 -22.20 -0.44 -5.20
CA ARG A 143 -21.70 -0.54 -3.80
C ARG A 143 -20.96 -1.84 -3.54
N GLY A 144 -19.73 -1.77 -3.03
CA GLY A 144 -18.95 -2.96 -2.75
C GLY A 144 -17.45 -2.74 -2.67
N GLU A 145 -16.74 -3.84 -2.43
CA GLU A 145 -15.29 -3.89 -2.31
C GLU A 145 -14.62 -3.97 -3.68
N PHE A 146 -13.44 -3.35 -3.81
CA PHE A 146 -12.58 -3.47 -4.99
C PHE A 146 -11.11 -3.42 -4.60
N GLU A 147 -10.25 -3.88 -5.49
CA GLU A 147 -8.81 -3.71 -5.40
C GLU A 147 -8.36 -2.87 -6.60
N LEU A 148 -7.44 -1.93 -6.42
CA LEU A 148 -6.86 -1.08 -7.45
C LEU A 148 -5.39 -1.44 -7.62
N PHE A 149 -5.01 -1.77 -8.84
CA PHE A 149 -3.64 -2.12 -9.21
C PHE A 149 -3.08 -1.04 -10.13
N VAL A 150 -1.79 -0.72 -9.96
CA VAL A 150 -1.09 0.24 -10.82
C VAL A 150 0.28 -0.32 -11.19
N LYS A 151 0.59 -0.31 -12.49
CA LYS A 151 1.85 -0.79 -13.04
C LYS A 151 2.49 0.30 -13.88
N LEU A 152 3.71 0.70 -13.52
CA LEU A 152 4.50 1.70 -14.23
C LEU A 152 5.27 1.11 -15.42
N GLY A 153 5.68 1.96 -16.35
CA GLY A 153 6.51 1.62 -17.50
C GLY A 153 5.80 0.75 -18.55
N THR A 154 4.47 0.76 -18.60
CA THR A 154 3.67 -0.06 -19.52
C THR A 154 2.52 0.75 -20.11
N ASP A 155 2.27 0.57 -21.41
CA ASP A 155 1.25 1.29 -22.19
C ASP A 155 0.23 0.36 -22.87
N HIS A 156 0.32 -0.95 -22.60
CA HIS A 156 -0.58 -1.95 -23.15
C HIS A 156 -0.84 -3.05 -22.13
N PHE A 157 -2.07 -3.57 -22.14
CA PHE A 157 -2.29 -4.94 -21.70
C PHE A 157 -1.51 -5.82 -22.67
N THR A 158 -0.36 -6.35 -22.26
CA THR A 158 0.04 -7.64 -22.83
C THR A 158 -1.16 -8.54 -22.58
N GLU A 159 -1.87 -8.95 -23.63
CA GLU A 159 -3.01 -9.87 -23.55
C GLU A 159 -2.75 -10.81 -22.39
N ILE A 160 -3.49 -10.64 -21.29
CA ILE A 160 -3.60 -11.71 -20.32
C ILE A 160 -4.27 -12.77 -21.16
N GLU A 161 -3.49 -13.72 -21.66
CA GLU A 161 -3.99 -14.81 -22.50
C GLU A 161 -5.13 -15.43 -21.71
N ASP A 162 -6.35 -15.06 -22.06
CA ASP A 162 -7.57 -15.54 -21.45
C ASP A 162 -7.75 -16.96 -21.98
N ASP A 163 -6.94 -17.87 -21.47
CA ASP A 163 -6.96 -19.31 -21.74
C ASP A 163 -8.31 -19.95 -21.36
N ASN A 164 -9.29 -19.15 -20.90
CA ASN A 164 -10.63 -19.58 -20.51
C ASN A 164 -11.76 -19.10 -21.42
N HIS A 165 -11.49 -18.49 -22.57
CA HIS A 165 -12.52 -18.45 -23.64
C HIS A 165 -12.60 -19.82 -24.33
N ASP A 166 -13.20 -20.76 -23.61
CA ASP A 166 -13.76 -22.00 -24.14
C ASP A 166 -14.91 -21.58 -25.07
N ASP A 167 -14.56 -21.34 -26.33
CA ASP A 167 -15.44 -21.10 -27.48
C ASP A 167 -16.33 -22.34 -27.68
N HIS A 168 -17.30 -22.48 -26.79
CA HIS A 168 -18.40 -23.43 -26.88
C HIS A 168 -19.64 -22.68 -27.37
N ASP A 169 -19.57 -22.15 -28.60
CA ASP A 169 -20.76 -22.05 -29.44
C ASP A 169 -20.43 -22.22 -30.93
N HIS A 170 -19.88 -23.40 -31.25
CA HIS A 170 -20.10 -23.99 -32.56
C HIS A 170 -21.54 -24.50 -32.66
N HIS A 171 -22.46 -23.60 -33.00
CA HIS A 171 -23.67 -23.94 -33.72
C HIS A 171 -23.63 -23.35 -35.13
N ASP A 172 -23.09 -24.17 -36.04
CA ASP A 172 -23.62 -24.53 -37.35
C ASP A 172 -24.23 -23.46 -38.29
N GLU A 173 -23.67 -23.50 -39.49
CA GLU A 173 -24.27 -23.25 -40.80
C GLU A 173 -24.59 -21.80 -41.19
N VAL A 174 -23.71 -21.18 -41.99
CA VAL A 174 -24.02 -20.82 -43.40
C VAL A 174 -22.73 -20.85 -44.23
N GLU A 175 -22.66 -21.79 -45.18
CA GLU A 175 -21.71 -21.74 -46.30
C GLU A 175 -21.97 -20.50 -47.16
N HIS A 176 -20.96 -19.68 -47.41
CA HIS A 176 -20.90 -18.90 -48.65
C HIS A 176 -19.46 -18.62 -49.08
N ASP A 177 -19.04 -19.44 -50.04
CA ASP A 177 -18.20 -19.20 -51.21
C ASP A 177 -17.29 -17.96 -51.26
N GLU A 178 -16.00 -18.28 -51.36
CA GLU A 178 -14.99 -17.76 -52.30
C GLU A 178 -15.09 -16.28 -52.73
N ASP A 179 -14.08 -15.50 -52.34
CA ASP A 179 -13.29 -14.75 -53.31
C ASP A 179 -11.89 -14.46 -52.72
N GLU A 180 -10.89 -15.16 -53.26
CA GLU A 180 -9.48 -14.79 -53.16
C GLU A 180 -9.25 -13.44 -53.86
N ASP A 181 -8.58 -12.49 -53.19
CA ASP A 181 -7.45 -11.77 -53.80
C ASP A 181 -6.81 -10.72 -52.87
N SER A 182 -5.51 -10.91 -52.63
CA SER A 182 -4.48 -9.87 -52.46
C SER A 182 -4.50 -8.97 -51.20
N LEU A 183 -3.41 -9.00 -50.42
CA LEU A 183 -2.32 -8.04 -50.59
C LEU A 183 -1.08 -8.33 -49.71
N ASP A 184 0.05 -8.11 -50.35
CA ASP A 184 1.45 -8.22 -49.93
C ASP A 184 1.86 -7.22 -48.83
N ARG A 185 2.76 -7.70 -47.95
CA ARG A 185 3.98 -7.05 -47.39
C ARG A 185 3.89 -5.69 -46.69
N TYR A 186 4.40 -5.63 -45.46
CA TYR A 186 5.63 -4.86 -45.15
C TYR A 186 6.34 -5.45 -43.92
N ARG A 187 7.64 -5.71 -44.09
CA ARG A 187 8.61 -6.15 -43.08
C ARG A 187 9.74 -5.14 -43.15
N ASP A 188 10.10 -4.48 -42.05
CA ASP A 188 11.29 -3.64 -41.99
C ASP A 188 12.37 -4.23 -41.07
N GLU A 189 13.59 -3.97 -41.50
CA GLU A 189 14.85 -4.60 -41.10
C GLU A 189 15.69 -3.61 -40.29
N HIS A 190 15.36 -3.31 -39.02
CA HIS A 190 16.28 -2.49 -38.19
C HIS A 190 16.37 -3.01 -36.76
N GLY A 191 16.93 -4.22 -36.62
CA GLY A 191 17.33 -4.80 -35.34
C GLY A 191 18.52 -4.05 -34.72
N HIS A 192 18.22 -2.94 -34.04
CA HIS A 192 19.14 -2.27 -33.13
C HIS A 192 18.52 -2.27 -31.74
N TYR A 193 19.01 -3.14 -30.84
CA TYR A 193 18.69 -3.06 -29.42
C TYR A 193 19.60 -1.99 -28.81
N ASP A 194 18.99 -0.93 -28.28
CA ASP A 194 19.65 0.04 -27.42
C ASP A 194 19.91 -0.64 -26.08
N HIS A 195 21.14 -0.48 -25.57
CA HIS A 195 21.49 -0.94 -24.23
C HIS A 195 20.91 0.09 -23.25
N ILE A 196 19.81 -0.27 -22.58
CA ILE A 196 19.31 0.48 -21.43
C ILE A 196 20.33 0.28 -20.30
N GLU A 197 21.00 1.36 -19.90
CA GLU A 197 21.79 1.38 -18.67
C GLU A 197 20.80 1.34 -17.50
N GLU A 198 20.92 0.33 -16.63
CA GLU A 198 20.18 0.28 -15.36
C GLU A 198 20.59 1.47 -14.50
N GLU A 199 19.71 2.46 -14.39
CA GLU A 199 19.83 3.55 -13.44
C GLU A 199 19.37 3.05 -12.06
N THR A 200 20.33 2.80 -11.17
CA THR A 200 20.05 2.47 -9.78
C THR A 200 19.77 3.75 -9.01
N VAL A 201 18.51 3.98 -8.65
CA VAL A 201 18.10 5.07 -7.74
C VAL A 201 18.58 4.72 -6.34
N ASP A 202 19.38 5.61 -5.75
CA ASP A 202 19.92 5.48 -4.40
C ASP A 202 18.85 5.92 -3.38
N LEU A 203 18.18 4.95 -2.76
CA LEU A 203 17.11 5.14 -1.76
C LEU A 203 17.65 5.47 -0.35
N SER A 204 18.85 6.02 -0.22
CA SER A 204 19.49 6.24 1.10
C SER A 204 18.95 7.40 1.94
N ASP A 205 17.90 8.10 1.52
CA ASP A 205 17.27 9.18 2.30
C ASP A 205 15.97 8.67 2.97
N PHE A 206 16.12 7.94 4.08
CA PHE A 206 15.03 7.34 4.87
C PHE A 206 14.55 8.28 5.99
N ASP A 207 13.57 9.12 5.68
CA ASP A 207 12.64 9.71 6.67
C ASP A 207 11.22 9.51 6.12
N HIS A 208 10.51 8.50 6.64
CA HIS A 208 9.13 8.22 6.23
C HIS A 208 8.16 8.49 7.40
N SER A 209 7.10 9.24 7.10
CA SER A 209 5.98 9.50 8.01
C SER A 209 4.67 9.05 7.39
N PHE A 210 3.85 8.37 8.19
CA PHE A 210 2.54 7.85 7.85
C PHE A 210 1.51 8.45 8.80
N THR A 211 0.34 8.83 8.29
CA THR A 211 -0.78 9.34 9.10
C THR A 211 -1.85 8.25 9.18
N GLY A 212 -2.39 8.00 10.37
CA GLY A 212 -3.46 7.04 10.63
C GLY A 212 -4.54 7.60 11.57
N GLU A 213 -5.67 6.91 11.69
CA GLU A 213 -6.77 7.30 12.57
C GLU A 213 -7.46 6.06 13.17
N ILE A 214 -7.48 5.98 14.52
CA ILE A 214 -8.23 4.95 15.24
C ILE A 214 -9.63 5.47 15.53
N VAL A 215 -10.62 4.99 14.76
CA VAL A 215 -12.04 5.32 14.95
C VAL A 215 -12.83 4.25 15.72
N PRO A 216 -13.81 4.63 16.55
CA PRO A 216 -14.72 3.71 17.22
C PRO A 216 -15.85 3.29 16.27
N GLU A 217 -15.74 2.11 15.68
CA GLU A 217 -16.89 1.47 15.03
C GLU A 217 -17.79 0.85 16.12
N PRO A 218 -19.04 1.33 16.35
CA PRO A 218 -19.88 0.88 17.46
C PRO A 218 -20.34 -0.59 17.35
N SER A 219 -19.94 -1.30 16.30
CA SER A 219 -20.24 -2.72 16.07
C SER A 219 -19.02 -3.62 15.85
N ILE A 220 -17.79 -3.09 15.85
CA ILE A 220 -16.58 -3.90 15.66
C ILE A 220 -15.59 -3.65 16.82
N PRO A 221 -15.49 -4.55 17.82
CA PRO A 221 -14.29 -4.58 18.65
C PRO A 221 -13.12 -4.90 17.71
N GLY A 222 -12.14 -4.01 17.51
CA GLY A 222 -11.17 -4.37 16.46
C GLY A 222 -10.28 -3.37 15.77
N ASN A 223 -10.25 -2.06 16.06
CA ASN A 223 -9.49 -1.18 15.16
C ASN A 223 -8.00 -1.16 15.53
N VAL A 224 -7.27 -2.15 15.02
CA VAL A 224 -5.81 -2.21 15.05
C VAL A 224 -5.32 -1.94 13.63
N ASP A 225 -4.48 -0.93 13.48
CA ASP A 225 -3.85 -0.61 12.21
C ASP A 225 -2.54 -1.38 12.10
N PHE A 226 -2.38 -2.18 11.05
CA PHE A 226 -1.15 -2.93 10.78
C PHE A 226 -0.38 -2.30 9.61
N TYR A 227 0.94 -2.18 9.76
CA TYR A 227 1.85 -1.59 8.80
C TYR A 227 2.99 -2.56 8.48
N ASN A 228 3.32 -2.73 7.19
CA ASN A 228 4.51 -3.44 6.75
C ASN A 228 5.47 -2.45 6.07
N PHE A 229 6.68 -2.36 6.59
CA PHE A 229 7.78 -1.60 5.98
C PHE A 229 8.72 -2.60 5.34
N ASN A 230 8.93 -2.50 4.03
CA ASN A 230 9.77 -3.41 3.26
C ASN A 230 10.97 -2.68 2.65
N ASN A 231 11.88 -3.46 2.05
CA ASN A 231 13.10 -2.95 1.43
C ASN A 231 14.02 -2.17 2.39
N LEU A 232 13.94 -2.46 3.69
CA LEU A 232 14.83 -1.89 4.70
C LEU A 232 16.19 -2.60 4.67
N THR A 233 17.25 -1.91 5.07
CA THR A 233 18.60 -2.51 5.07
C THR A 233 18.72 -3.53 6.22
N PRO A 234 18.93 -4.84 5.95
CA PRO A 234 19.05 -5.83 7.01
C PRO A 234 20.17 -5.50 8.01
N GLY A 235 19.85 -5.56 9.31
CA GLY A 235 20.76 -5.23 10.40
C GLY A 235 20.86 -3.74 10.73
N GLU A 236 20.18 -2.86 10.00
CA GLU A 236 20.02 -1.45 10.35
C GLU A 236 19.23 -1.31 11.67
N ILE A 237 19.48 -0.20 12.38
CA ILE A 237 18.79 0.12 13.63
C ILE A 237 17.86 1.30 13.38
N VAL A 238 16.56 1.08 13.53
CA VAL A 238 15.52 2.09 13.33
C VAL A 238 14.75 2.38 14.61
N THR A 239 14.05 3.50 14.60
CA THR A 239 13.08 3.92 15.63
C THR A 239 11.72 4.10 14.96
N ALA A 240 10.70 3.48 15.53
CA ALA A 240 9.30 3.72 15.19
C ALA A 240 8.65 4.52 16.31
N GLU A 241 7.97 5.62 15.99
CA GLU A 241 7.33 6.46 17.00
C GLU A 241 6.01 7.06 16.51
N ILE A 242 5.07 7.23 17.45
CA ILE A 242 3.92 8.09 17.26
C ILE A 242 4.33 9.50 17.69
N ASN A 243 4.51 10.41 16.75
CA ASN A 243 5.07 11.75 17.04
C ASN A 243 4.04 12.88 17.03
N GLN A 244 2.81 12.59 16.59
CA GLN A 244 1.66 13.48 16.67
C GLN A 244 0.39 12.63 16.86
N GLY A 245 -0.58 13.15 17.60
CA GLY A 245 -1.87 12.50 17.76
C GLY A 245 -2.61 12.96 19.01
N ASN A 246 -3.94 12.78 19.03
CA ASN A 246 -4.78 13.07 20.19
C ASN A 246 -5.29 11.77 20.84
N ILE A 247 -4.40 10.78 20.95
CA ILE A 247 -4.70 9.43 21.42
C ILE A 247 -3.65 8.96 22.42
N ASP A 248 -4.06 8.17 23.41
CA ASP A 248 -3.16 7.34 24.22
C ASP A 248 -2.88 6.04 23.43
N SER A 249 -1.74 6.00 22.75
CA SER A 249 -1.42 4.98 21.75
C SER A 249 -0.77 3.74 22.36
N VAL A 250 -0.82 2.62 21.65
CA VAL A 250 0.01 1.43 21.88
C VAL A 250 0.61 1.01 20.54
N LEU A 251 1.93 0.89 20.47
CA LEU A 251 2.69 0.51 19.28
C LEU A 251 3.35 -0.86 19.50
N GLY A 252 3.18 -1.78 18.54
CA GLY A 252 3.68 -3.15 18.60
C GLY A 252 4.55 -3.49 17.39
N LEU A 253 5.56 -4.34 17.60
CA LEU A 253 6.39 -4.95 16.55
C LEU A 253 6.13 -6.45 16.52
N PHE A 254 5.92 -7.01 15.33
CA PHE A 254 5.64 -8.42 15.09
C PHE A 254 6.74 -9.07 14.24
N ASP A 255 7.01 -10.34 14.49
CA ASP A 255 7.87 -11.16 13.61
C ASP A 255 7.11 -11.66 12.37
N ASP A 256 7.81 -12.33 11.46
CA ASP A 256 7.27 -12.85 10.20
C ASP A 256 6.21 -13.95 10.42
N GLU A 257 6.16 -14.55 11.61
CA GLU A 257 5.13 -15.51 12.01
C GLU A 257 3.93 -14.86 12.70
N GLY A 258 3.93 -13.53 12.84
CA GLY A 258 2.87 -12.76 13.49
C GLY A 258 2.89 -12.82 15.02
N ASN A 259 4.02 -13.18 15.64
CA ASN A 259 4.18 -13.09 17.09
C ASN A 259 4.63 -11.68 17.51
N LEU A 260 4.07 -11.18 18.60
CA LEU A 260 4.48 -9.90 19.19
C LEU A 260 5.90 -10.00 19.79
N VAL A 261 6.80 -9.15 19.29
CA VAL A 261 8.23 -9.07 19.67
C VAL A 261 8.47 -7.93 20.66
N MET A 262 7.91 -6.75 20.41
CA MET A 262 8.07 -5.55 21.23
C MET A 262 6.75 -4.78 21.30
N VAL A 263 6.50 -4.11 22.42
CA VAL A 263 5.32 -3.26 22.61
C VAL A 263 5.66 -2.09 23.54
N ASP A 264 5.06 -0.92 23.27
CA ASP A 264 5.24 0.30 24.05
C ASP A 264 3.97 1.17 23.99
N ASP A 265 3.63 1.85 25.08
CA ASP A 265 2.53 2.82 25.15
C ASP A 265 3.00 4.26 25.39
N ASP A 266 4.05 4.51 26.18
CA ASP A 266 4.33 5.84 26.73
C ASP A 266 5.79 6.37 26.61
N ASN A 267 6.68 5.72 25.83
CA ASN A 267 8.10 6.12 25.76
C ASN A 267 8.44 7.17 24.68
N GLY A 268 7.45 7.72 24.00
CA GLY A 268 7.56 8.74 22.95
C GLY A 268 7.32 10.18 23.43
N VAL A 269 7.03 11.07 22.47
CA VAL A 269 6.74 12.48 22.73
C VAL A 269 5.37 12.60 23.39
N GLU A 270 5.24 13.44 24.41
CA GLU A 270 3.97 13.68 25.11
C GLU A 270 3.28 12.41 25.68
N SER A 271 4.05 11.35 25.94
CA SER A 271 3.58 10.01 26.39
C SER A 271 2.88 9.20 25.29
N LEU A 272 3.17 9.48 24.03
CA LEU A 272 2.82 8.62 22.91
C LEU A 272 3.76 7.42 22.82
N SER A 273 3.41 6.39 22.04
CA SER A 273 4.22 5.18 21.96
C SER A 273 5.48 5.34 21.12
N ARG A 274 6.57 4.67 21.54
CA ARG A 274 7.84 4.64 20.80
C ARG A 274 8.60 3.33 20.98
N LEU A 275 8.92 2.68 19.87
CA LEU A 275 9.83 1.54 19.80
C LEU A 275 11.19 2.01 19.28
N SER A 276 12.24 1.81 20.09
CA SER A 276 13.61 2.20 19.74
C SER A 276 14.53 0.99 19.67
N GLU A 277 15.66 1.13 18.98
CA GLU A 277 16.64 0.06 18.79
C GLU A 277 16.09 -1.18 18.05
N ILE A 278 15.16 -0.96 17.12
CA ILE A 278 14.62 -2.04 16.28
C ILE A 278 15.70 -2.45 15.28
N VAL A 279 16.12 -3.71 15.34
CA VAL A 279 17.06 -4.28 14.35
C VAL A 279 16.26 -4.83 13.18
N VAL A 280 16.48 -4.28 11.99
CA VAL A 280 15.83 -4.76 10.75
C VAL A 280 16.20 -6.23 10.50
N PRO A 281 15.23 -7.15 10.39
CA PRO A 281 15.48 -8.57 10.13
C PRO A 281 16.19 -8.84 8.80
N ALA A 282 16.61 -10.09 8.60
CA ALA A 282 17.25 -10.53 7.36
C ALA A 282 16.36 -10.41 6.12
N SER A 283 15.03 -10.39 6.31
CA SER A 283 14.04 -10.15 5.26
C SER A 283 14.05 -8.71 4.73
N GLY A 284 14.54 -7.74 5.52
CA GLY A 284 14.37 -6.33 5.21
C GLY A 284 12.94 -5.83 5.45
N GLU A 285 12.16 -6.57 6.23
CA GLU A 285 10.75 -6.27 6.53
C GLU A 285 10.53 -6.02 8.02
N LEU A 286 9.71 -5.02 8.36
CA LEU A 286 9.21 -4.77 9.71
C LEU A 286 7.68 -4.71 9.71
N ASN A 287 7.06 -5.49 10.59
CA ASN A 287 5.62 -5.51 10.81
C ASN A 287 5.28 -4.74 12.09
N LEU A 288 4.65 -3.58 11.96
CA LEU A 288 4.20 -2.76 13.08
C LEU A 288 2.68 -2.80 13.21
N ALA A 289 2.17 -2.58 14.42
CA ALA A 289 0.75 -2.32 14.62
C ALA A 289 0.53 -1.17 15.60
N VAL A 290 -0.52 -0.39 15.38
CA VAL A 290 -0.95 0.72 16.24
C VAL A 290 -2.38 0.45 16.72
N THR A 291 -2.62 0.64 18.01
CA THR A 291 -3.94 0.58 18.64
C THR A 291 -4.02 1.64 19.74
N GLY A 292 -5.17 1.76 20.40
CA GLY A 292 -5.32 2.60 21.58
C GLY A 292 -5.06 1.83 22.88
N TYR A 293 -4.68 2.54 23.94
CA TYR A 293 -4.58 1.97 25.27
C TYR A 293 -5.95 1.42 25.73
N PRO A 294 -6.03 0.25 26.40
CA PRO A 294 -4.96 -0.66 26.83
C PRO A 294 -4.84 -1.94 25.99
N ASP A 295 -4.87 -1.87 24.65
CA ASP A 295 -4.90 -3.07 23.79
C ASP A 295 -3.50 -3.66 23.50
N PHE A 296 -2.79 -4.10 24.53
CA PHE A 296 -1.45 -4.69 24.39
C PHE A 296 -1.39 -6.03 23.67
N GLU A 297 -2.54 -6.67 23.45
CA GLU A 297 -2.64 -7.93 22.70
C GLU A 297 -3.00 -7.69 21.23
N PHE A 298 -3.26 -6.43 20.82
CA PHE A 298 -3.66 -6.07 19.46
C PHE A 298 -4.85 -6.89 18.96
N ILE A 299 -5.86 -7.04 19.82
CA ILE A 299 -7.09 -7.80 19.54
C ILE A 299 -8.32 -6.90 19.48
N GLY A 300 -8.12 -5.57 19.40
CA GLY A 300 -9.20 -4.61 19.25
C GLY A 300 -9.92 -4.29 20.55
N ARG A 301 -9.21 -4.29 21.69
CA ARG A 301 -9.77 -4.02 23.03
C ARG A 301 -9.41 -2.64 23.58
N GLN A 302 -9.07 -1.69 22.72
CA GLN A 302 -8.71 -0.34 23.12
C GLN A 302 -9.89 0.40 23.75
N LEU A 303 -9.56 1.41 24.56
CA LEU A 303 -10.51 2.36 25.15
C LEU A 303 -10.26 3.79 24.67
N GLU A 304 -9.08 4.04 24.13
CA GLU A 304 -8.63 5.34 23.63
C GLU A 304 -8.60 5.31 22.09
N GLU A 305 -8.85 6.47 21.50
CA GLU A 305 -9.15 6.65 20.08
C GLU A 305 -8.69 8.03 19.61
N GLY A 306 -8.41 8.17 18.31
CA GLY A 306 -7.96 9.43 17.72
C GLY A 306 -7.00 9.27 16.54
N GLU A 307 -6.71 10.41 15.92
CA GLU A 307 -5.72 10.54 14.85
C GLU A 307 -4.30 10.41 15.41
N TYR A 308 -3.39 9.89 14.58
CA TYR A 308 -1.98 9.78 14.90
C TYR A 308 -1.08 9.87 13.65
N VAL A 309 0.21 10.15 13.87
CA VAL A 309 1.26 10.08 12.86
C VAL A 309 2.33 9.11 13.34
N LEU A 310 2.49 8.00 12.62
CA LEU A 310 3.55 7.02 12.80
C LEU A 310 4.75 7.44 11.93
N SER A 311 5.93 7.56 12.51
CA SER A 311 7.17 7.80 11.78
C SER A 311 8.17 6.70 12.01
N LEU A 312 8.87 6.31 10.94
CA LEU A 312 10.00 5.40 10.97
C LEU A 312 11.24 6.16 10.51
N HIS A 313 12.24 6.25 11.38
CA HIS A 313 13.48 6.96 11.09
C HIS A 313 14.68 6.19 11.65
N ASN A 314 15.85 6.47 11.09
CA ASN A 314 17.08 5.84 11.56
C ASN A 314 17.39 6.23 13.00
N ALA A 315 17.80 5.24 13.80
CA ALA A 315 18.29 5.55 15.13
C ALA A 315 19.48 6.52 14.99
N PRO A 316 19.55 7.58 15.81
CA PRO A 316 20.69 8.48 15.75
C PRO A 316 21.96 7.65 15.94
N GLU A 317 22.86 7.73 14.95
CA GLU A 317 24.14 7.02 14.96
C GLU A 317 24.70 7.05 16.38
N PRO A 318 25.00 5.88 16.99
CA PRO A 318 25.42 5.82 18.38
C PRO A 318 26.57 6.79 18.52
N MET A 319 26.36 7.87 19.29
CA MET A 319 27.38 8.91 19.42
C MET A 319 28.66 8.19 19.82
N THR A 320 29.59 8.11 18.88
CA THR A 320 30.86 7.47 19.14
C THR A 320 31.54 8.38 20.14
N ILE A 321 31.38 8.08 21.43
CA ILE A 321 32.10 8.76 22.48
C ILE A 321 33.54 8.39 22.17
N LEU A 322 34.22 9.30 21.46
CA LEU A 322 35.66 9.28 21.26
C LEU A 322 36.24 9.32 22.67
N GLY A 323 36.44 8.11 23.19
CA GLY A 323 37.01 7.87 24.49
C GLY A 323 38.37 8.52 24.46
N THR A 324 38.43 9.74 24.98
CA THR A 324 39.69 10.30 25.42
C THR A 324 40.11 9.37 26.53
N ALA A 325 41.03 8.45 26.23
CA ALA A 325 41.59 7.57 27.23
C ALA A 325 42.19 8.46 28.33
N VAL A 326 41.44 8.66 29.41
CA VAL A 326 41.99 9.24 30.64
C VAL A 326 42.91 8.16 31.18
N VAL A 327 44.18 8.26 30.80
CA VAL A 327 45.26 7.50 31.44
C VAL A 327 45.26 7.94 32.91
N LEU A 328 44.59 7.16 33.74
CA LEU A 328 44.74 7.20 35.19
C LEU A 328 46.19 6.84 35.50
N GLY A 329 47.04 7.86 35.53
CA GLY A 329 48.39 7.74 36.03
C GLY A 329 48.33 7.25 37.47
N CYS A 330 48.89 6.06 37.71
CA CYS A 330 49.17 5.56 39.04
C CYS A 330 49.89 6.62 39.88
N LEU A 331 49.19 7.24 40.83
CA LEU A 331 49.82 8.03 41.89
C LEU A 331 50.52 7.06 42.86
N PRO A 332 51.86 7.17 43.06
CA PRO A 332 52.57 6.32 44.01
C PRO A 332 52.13 6.63 45.45
N GLY A 333 51.95 5.56 46.22
CA GLY A 333 51.16 5.52 47.44
C GLY A 333 51.68 6.34 48.63
N ILE A 334 50.73 6.90 49.37
CA ILE A 334 50.93 7.41 50.73
C ILE A 334 50.63 6.26 51.70
N ARG A 335 51.67 5.63 52.24
CA ARG A 335 51.55 4.69 53.38
C ARG A 335 51.25 5.50 54.65
N LYS A 336 50.08 5.29 55.26
CA LYS A 336 49.76 5.80 56.60
C LYS A 336 50.11 4.73 57.64
N ALA A 337 51.08 5.00 58.50
CA ALA A 337 51.47 4.13 59.61
C ALA A 337 50.44 4.21 60.74
N TYR A 338 49.90 3.07 61.16
CA TYR A 338 49.04 2.95 62.34
C TYR A 338 49.90 2.70 63.58
N LYS A 339 49.84 3.61 64.56
CA LYS A 339 50.42 3.43 65.90
C LYS A 339 49.32 2.83 66.80
N ARG A 340 49.59 1.65 67.37
CA ARG A 340 48.75 1.04 68.41
C ARG A 340 49.01 1.73 69.76
N ASN A 341 47.96 2.02 70.51
CA ASN A 341 47.94 2.08 71.97
C ASN A 341 46.72 1.31 72.45
#